data_AF-A0A523B1F0-F1
#
_entry.id   AF-A0A523B1F0-F1
#
_cell.length_a   1.000
_cell.length_b   1.000
_cell.length_c   1.000
_cell.angle_alpha   90.00
_cell.angle_beta   90.00
_cell.angle_gamma   90.00
#
_symmetry.space_group_name_H-M   'P 1'
#
loop_
_entity.id
_entity.type
_entity.pdbx_description
1 polymer ?
#
loop_
_entity_poly.entity_id
_entity_poly.type
_entity_poly.pdbx_seq_one_letter_code
_entity_poly.pdbx_strand_id
1 'polypeptide(L)' 'MDMKIRILEKSEKSLRFEIIGEDHTFCNILRDFLQRNPDVEFAAYRIDHPLVSNPVFYVKVK' A
#
# COMPACT_ATOMS: atom_id res chain seq x y z
N MET A 1 -13.21 -14.17 4.85
CA MET A 1 -12.97 -12.73 5.09
C MET A 1 -12.46 -12.18 3.79
N ASP A 2 -13.15 -11.20 3.22
CA ASP A 2 -12.79 -10.67 1.89
C ASP A 2 -11.88 -9.45 2.05
N MET A 3 -10.81 -9.41 1.24
CA MET A 3 -9.95 -8.24 1.11
C MET A 3 -10.77 -7.05 0.59
N LYS A 4 -10.64 -5.89 1.23
CA LYS A 4 -11.24 -4.63 0.77
C LYS A 4 -10.19 -3.54 0.66
N ILE A 5 -10.34 -2.69 -0.35
CA ILE A 5 -9.47 -1.54 -0.57
C ILE A 5 -10.27 -0.27 -0.32
N ARG A 6 -9.71 0.64 0.49
CA ARG A 6 -10.26 1.98 0.71
C ARG A 6 -9.27 3.03 0.22
N ILE A 7 -9.67 3.83 -0.77
CA ILE A 7 -8.84 4.95 -1.25
C ILE A 7 -8.88 6.06 -0.21
N LEU A 8 -7.70 6.53 0.22
CA LEU A 8 -7.56 7.62 1.17
C LEU A 8 -7.21 8.93 0.45
N GLU A 9 -6.31 8.85 -0.55
CA GLU A 9 -5.88 10.00 -1.34
C GLU A 9 -5.52 9.53 -2.76
N LYS A 10 -5.85 10.35 -3.76
CA LYS A 10 -5.48 10.10 -5.14
C LYS A 10 -5.07 11.42 -5.79
N SER A 11 -3.90 11.42 -6.42
CA SER A 11 -3.44 12.50 -7.29
C SER A 11 -3.15 11.96 -8.69
N GLU A 12 -2.64 12.80 -9.58
CA GLU A 12 -2.21 12.39 -10.92
C GLU A 12 -1.08 11.35 -10.88
N LYS A 13 -0.15 11.49 -9.93
CA LYS A 13 1.07 10.65 -9.85
C LYS A 13 1.20 9.85 -8.56
N SER A 14 0.20 9.87 -7.69
CA SER A 14 0.26 9.13 -6.44
C SER A 14 -1.09 8.57 -6.00
N LEU A 15 -1.02 7.49 -5.24
CA LEU A 15 -2.19 6.83 -4.66
C LEU A 15 -1.87 6.39 -3.23
N ARG A 16 -2.75 6.77 -2.30
CA ARG A 16 -2.74 6.28 -0.92
C ARG A 16 -4.02 5.50 -0.66
N PHE A 17 -3.87 4.27 -0.19
CA PHE A 17 -5.01 3.37 0.04
C PHE A 17 -4.75 2.46 1.23
N GLU A 18 -5.82 2.10 1.92
CA GLU A 18 -5.83 1.14 3.01
C GLU A 18 -6.28 -0.23 2.50
N ILE A 19 -5.63 -1.29 2.98
CA ILE A 19 -5.94 -2.68 2.63
C ILE A 19 -6.52 -3.36 3.87
N ILE A 20 -7.82 -3.61 3.87
CA ILE A 20 -8.53 -4.22 4.98
C ILE A 20 -8.56 -5.73 4.76
N GLY A 21 -8.16 -6.48 5.80
CA GLY A 21 -8.14 -7.95 5.77
C GLY A 21 -6.76 -8.55 5.44
N GLU A 22 -5.74 -7.71 5.25
CA GLU A 22 -4.36 -8.14 4.96
C GLU A 22 -3.37 -7.58 5.99
N ASP A 23 -2.19 -8.20 6.05
CA ASP A 23 -1.13 -7.87 7.01
C ASP A 23 0.23 -7.60 6.33
N HIS A 24 1.29 -7.61 7.14
CA HIS A 24 2.68 -7.43 6.70
C HIS A 24 3.12 -8.39 5.60
N THR A 25 2.59 -9.61 5.56
CA THR A 25 3.00 -10.64 4.60
C THR A 25 2.67 -10.20 3.19
N PHE A 26 1.39 -9.93 2.92
CA PHE A 26 0.94 -9.43 1.63
C PHE A 26 1.56 -8.07 1.29
N CYS A 27 1.62 -7.17 2.29
CA CYS A 27 2.11 -5.82 2.06
C CYS A 27 3.60 -5.75 1.72
N ASN A 28 4.43 -6.61 2.31
CA ASN A 28 5.84 -6.68 1.94
C ASN A 28 6.02 -7.17 0.49
N ILE A 29 5.29 -8.20 0.09
CA ILE A 29 5.36 -8.74 -1.28
C ILE A 29 4.92 -7.67 -2.28
N LEU A 30 3.81 -6.97 -2.02
CA LEU A 30 3.31 -5.91 -2.89
C LEU A 30 4.31 -4.74 -3.01
N ARG A 31 4.92 -4.33 -1.88
CA ARG A 31 5.94 -3.28 -1.87
C ARG A 31 7.12 -3.67 -2.76
N ASP A 32 7.65 -4.88 -2.57
CA ASP A 32 8.82 -5.37 -3.29
C ASP A 32 8.54 -5.54 -4.78
N PHE A 33 7.32 -5.97 -5.14
CA PHE A 33 6.87 -6.04 -6.51
C PHE A 33 6.81 -4.64 -7.17
N LEU A 34 6.21 -3.66 -6.48
CA LEU A 34 6.09 -2.30 -7.00
C LEU A 34 7.45 -1.60 -7.13
N GLN A 35 8.36 -1.78 -6.17
CA GLN A 35 9.69 -1.17 -6.22
C GLN A 35 10.56 -1.68 -7.39
N ARG A 36 10.25 -2.86 -7.95
CA ARG A 36 10.94 -3.38 -9.14
C ARG A 36 10.43 -2.77 -10.46
N ASN A 37 9.30 -2.08 -10.43
CA ASN A 37 8.74 -1.46 -11.63
C ASN A 37 9.49 -0.14 -11.93
N PRO A 38 10.11 0.01 -13.12
CA PRO A 38 10.85 1.21 -13.47
C PRO A 38 9.99 2.48 -13.55
N ASP A 39 8.66 2.40 -13.67
CA ASP A 39 7.76 3.56 -13.70
C ASP A 39 7.34 4.02 -12.30
N VAL A 40 7.67 3.24 -11.26
CA VAL A 40 7.41 3.59 -9.86
C VAL A 40 8.59 4.41 -9.34
N GLU A 41 8.29 5.61 -8.84
CA GLU A 41 9.28 6.46 -8.16
C GLU A 41 9.55 5.92 -6.75
N PHE A 42 8.49 5.57 -6.01
CA PHE A 42 8.61 4.80 -4.78
C PHE A 42 7.30 4.12 -4.37
N ALA A 43 7.42 3.06 -3.58
CA ALA A 43 6.31 2.40 -2.91
C ALA A 43 6.69 2.04 -1.47
N ALA A 44 5.79 2.33 -0.54
CA ALA A 44 5.94 2.02 0.88
C ALA A 44 4.57 1.76 1.50
N TYR A 45 4.56 1.10 2.66
CA TYR A 45 3.36 0.96 3.48
C TYR A 45 3.71 1.15 4.94
N ARG A 46 2.71 1.49 5.74
CA ARG A 46 2.83 1.59 7.19
C ARG A 46 1.63 0.93 7.87
N ILE A 47 1.86 0.43 9.07
CA ILE A 47 0.82 -0.02 9.99
C ILE A 47 1.01 0.80 11.26
N ASP A 48 0.07 1.69 11.57
CA ASP A 48 0.22 2.64 12.68
C ASP A 48 0.21 1.90 14.05
N HIS A 49 -0.71 0.94 14.23
CA HIS A 49 -0.72 0.01 15.36
C HIS A 49 -0.79 -1.45 14.89
N PRO A 50 0.25 -2.28 15.14
CA PRO A 50 0.37 -3.63 14.56
C PRO A 50 -0.80 -4.59 14.80
N LEU A 51 -1.54 -4.42 15.91
CA LEU A 51 -2.61 -5.34 16.30
C LEU A 51 -4.01 -4.91 15.86
N VAL A 52 -4.20 -3.63 15.51
CA VAL A 52 -5.55 -3.04 15.32
C VAL A 52 -5.67 -2.18 14.06
N SER A 53 -4.55 -1.79 13.45
CA SER A 53 -4.55 -0.99 12.24
C SER A 53 -4.42 -1.87 11.01
N ASN A 54 -5.15 -1.49 9.96
CA ASN A 54 -4.91 -2.04 8.64
C ASN A 54 -3.69 -1.36 8.00
N PRO A 55 -2.97 -2.04 7.11
CA PRO A 55 -1.93 -1.43 6.31
C PRO A 55 -2.43 -0.27 5.45
N VAL A 56 -1.69 0.83 5.47
CA VAL A 56 -1.86 1.95 4.54
C VAL A 56 -0.69 1.97 3.58
N PHE A 57 -0.98 1.74 2.31
CA PHE A 57 -0.04 1.81 1.21
C PHE A 57 0.04 3.22 0.64
N TYR A 58 1.23 3.57 0.19
CA TYR A 58 1.48 4.77 -0.59
C TYR A 58 2.43 4.42 -1.75
N VAL A 59 1.98 4.75 -2.96
CA VAL A 59 2.75 4.58 -4.19
C VAL A 59 2.78 5.89 -4.95
N LYS A 60 3.95 6.22 -5.49
CA LYS A 60 4.16 7.36 -6.38
C LYS A 60 4.86 6.88 -7.65
N VAL A 61 4.40 7.38 -8.80
CA VAL A 61 4.95 7.08 -10.13
C VAL A 61 5.70 8.29 -10.68
N LYS A 62 6.54 8.05 -11.70
CA LYS A 62 7.36 9.06 -12.37
C LYS A 62 6.56 10.13 -13.10
#